data_AF-A0A7S2QD89-F1
#
_entry.id   AF-A0A7S2QD89-F1
#
_cell.length_a   1.000
_cell.length_b   1.000
_cell.length_c   1.000
_cell.angle_alpha   90.00
_cell.angle_beta   90.00
_cell.angle_gamma   90.00
#
_symmetry.space_group_name_H-M   'P 1'
#
loop_
_entity.id
_entity.type
_entity.pdbx_description
1 polymer ?
#
loop_
_entity_poly.entity_id
_entity_poly.type
_entity_poly.pdbx_seq_one_letter_code
_entity_poly.pdbx_strand_id
1 'polypeptide(L)'
;MLSTAFVASHLVETVVSPISEALASESWIDAQALLPPSFAAADARELLQQLAAKKRLPASAVILDQVAFSRAFLEGLAGGFEEEVKAAAERAAAGPAAGRAGKK
;
A
#
# COMPACT_ATOMS: atom_id res chain seq x y z
N MET A 1 3.61 14.65 -30.78
CA MET A 1 4.06 14.17 -29.47
C MET A 1 4.05 15.35 -28.51
N LEU A 2 3.09 15.39 -27.57
CA LEU A 2 3.08 16.37 -26.49
C LEU A 2 4.04 15.88 -25.40
N SER A 3 5.28 16.32 -25.47
CA SER A 3 6.39 15.81 -24.64
C SER A 3 6.44 16.41 -23.22
N THR A 4 5.57 17.36 -22.90
CA THR A 4 5.56 18.01 -21.57
C THR A 4 4.14 18.41 -21.20
N ALA A 5 3.51 17.62 -20.34
CA ALA A 5 2.30 18.03 -19.64
C ALA A 5 2.71 18.75 -18.35
N PHE A 6 2.33 20.03 -18.23
CA PHE A 6 2.57 20.81 -17.02
C PHE A 6 1.39 20.60 -16.07
N VAL A 7 1.61 19.88 -14.96
CA VAL A 7 0.61 19.81 -13.89
C VAL A 7 0.65 21.12 -13.13
N ALA A 8 -0.47 21.83 -13.08
CA ALA A 8 -0.57 23.09 -12.35
C ALA A 8 -0.27 22.88 -10.86
N SER A 9 0.50 23.79 -10.26
CA SER A 9 1.03 23.66 -8.89
C SER A 9 -0.05 23.39 -7.84
N HIS A 10 -1.24 23.99 -8.00
CA HIS A 10 -2.37 23.81 -7.09
C HIS A 10 -2.92 22.37 -7.09
N LEU A 11 -2.85 21.66 -8.23
CA LEU A 11 -3.23 20.25 -8.32
C LEU A 11 -2.24 19.39 -7.54
N VAL A 12 -0.95 19.72 -7.61
CA VAL A 12 0.09 19.01 -6.84
C VAL A 12 -0.14 19.19 -5.35
N GLU A 13 -0.42 20.41 -4.89
CA GLU A 13 -0.68 20.68 -3.47
C GLU A 13 -1.94 19.97 -2.96
N THR A 14 -2.98 19.90 -3.79
CA THR A 14 -4.24 19.21 -3.47
C THR A 14 -4.05 17.71 -3.31
N VAL A 15 -3.09 17.12 -4.03
CA VAL A 15 -2.77 15.68 -3.94
C VAL A 15 -1.76 15.37 -2.83
N VAL A 16 -0.81 16.27 -2.57
CA VAL A 16 0.24 16.05 -1.54
C VAL A 16 -0.33 16.00 -0.13
N SER A 17 -1.31 16.83 0.20
CA SER A 17 -1.87 16.89 1.56
C SER A 17 -2.54 15.57 1.97
N PRO A 18 -3.49 15.00 1.19
CA PRO A 18 -4.10 13.71 1.52
C PRO A 18 -3.09 12.56 1.60
N ILE A 19 -2.08 12.56 0.71
CA ILE A 19 -1.04 11.53 0.76
C ILE A 19 -0.23 11.65 2.04
N SER A 20 0.19 12.85 2.40
CA SER A 20 0.97 13.08 3.62
C SER A 20 0.19 12.69 4.87
N GLU A 21 -1.11 12.99 4.90
CA GLU A 21 -2.01 12.61 5.99
C GLU A 21 -2.16 11.09 6.13
N ALA A 22 -2.40 10.37 5.03
CA ALA A 22 -2.52 8.92 5.04
C ALA A 22 -1.22 8.25 5.51
N LEU A 23 -0.07 8.76 5.07
CA LEU A 23 1.23 8.24 5.47
C LEU A 23 1.57 8.54 6.94
N ALA A 24 1.17 9.72 7.44
CA ALA A 24 1.33 10.09 8.84
C ALA A 24 0.39 9.29 9.76
N SER A 25 -0.76 8.86 9.25
CA SER A 25 -1.74 8.03 9.95
C SER A 25 -1.44 6.53 9.86
N GLU A 26 -0.21 6.16 9.50
CA GLU A 26 0.24 4.77 9.39
C GLU A 26 -0.64 3.92 8.45
N SER A 27 -1.12 4.53 7.36
CA SER A 27 -2.03 3.91 6.40
C SER A 27 -1.43 3.89 4.98
N TRP A 28 -2.28 3.63 4.00
CA TRP A 28 -2.00 3.66 2.57
C TRP A 28 -3.03 4.49 1.83
N ILE A 29 -2.70 4.89 0.61
CA ILE A 29 -3.59 5.65 -0.26
C ILE A 29 -3.30 5.39 -1.73
N ASP A 30 -4.36 5.24 -2.52
CA ASP A 30 -4.28 5.22 -3.98
C ASP A 30 -4.29 6.66 -4.51
N ALA A 31 -3.18 7.08 -5.13
CA ALA A 31 -3.04 8.42 -5.69
C ALA A 31 -3.94 8.64 -6.91
N GLN A 32 -4.36 7.59 -7.62
CA GLN A 32 -5.26 7.73 -8.77
C GLN A 32 -6.63 8.24 -8.33
N ALA A 33 -7.11 7.87 -7.14
CA ALA A 33 -8.37 8.35 -6.59
C ALA A 33 -8.37 9.86 -6.29
N LEU A 34 -7.18 10.47 -6.19
CA LEU A 34 -7.00 11.90 -5.97
C LEU A 34 -6.90 12.71 -7.27
N LEU A 35 -6.79 12.03 -8.41
CA LEU A 35 -6.66 12.66 -9.72
C LEU A 35 -8.00 12.68 -10.46
N PRO A 36 -8.17 13.63 -11.40
CA PRO A 36 -9.34 13.62 -12.27
C PRO A 36 -9.44 12.29 -13.06
N PRO A 37 -10.65 11.81 -13.38
CA PRO A 37 -10.86 10.53 -14.07
C PRO A 37 -10.21 10.42 -15.45
N SER A 38 -9.82 11.56 -16.05
CA SER A 38 -9.09 11.61 -17.30
C SER A 38 -7.64 11.11 -17.21
N PHE A 39 -7.10 10.98 -15.98
CA PHE A 39 -5.74 10.51 -15.72
C PHE A 39 -5.72 8.99 -15.57
N ALA A 40 -4.70 8.36 -16.14
CA ALA A 40 -4.44 6.94 -16.01
C ALA A 40 -3.64 6.64 -14.73
N ALA A 41 -3.65 5.37 -14.32
CA ALA A 41 -2.81 4.90 -13.21
C ALA A 41 -1.31 5.19 -13.43
N ALA A 42 -0.85 5.18 -14.68
CA ALA A 42 0.52 5.53 -15.03
C ALA A 42 0.88 6.97 -14.67
N ASP A 43 -0.06 7.91 -14.84
CA ASP A 43 0.14 9.32 -14.48
C ASP A 43 0.22 9.50 -12.96
N ALA A 44 -0.62 8.77 -12.21
CA ALA A 44 -0.60 8.75 -10.75
C ALA A 44 0.73 8.19 -10.21
N ARG A 45 1.23 7.11 -10.81
CA ARG A 45 2.55 6.55 -10.50
C ARG A 45 3.67 7.56 -10.77
N GLU A 46 3.66 8.22 -11.93
CA GLU A 46 4.67 9.24 -12.26
C GLU A 46 4.64 10.40 -11.27
N LEU A 47 3.44 10.86 -10.89
CA LEU A 47 3.26 11.89 -9.86
C LEU A 47 3.91 11.47 -8.53
N LEU A 48 3.62 10.27 -8.03
CA LEU A 48 4.21 9.76 -6.79
C LEU A 48 5.75 9.71 -6.86
N GLN A 49 6.30 9.25 -7.99
CA GLN A 49 7.74 9.22 -8.21
C GLN A 49 8.35 10.62 -8.20
N GLN A 50 7.70 11.61 -8.82
CA GLN A 50 8.14 12.99 -8.81
C GLN A 50 8.07 13.60 -7.40
N LEU A 51 7.04 13.30 -6.62
CA LEU A 51 6.90 13.76 -5.24
C LEU A 51 8.00 13.17 -4.35
N ALA A 52 8.31 11.88 -4.50
CA ALA A 52 9.42 11.24 -3.79
C ALA A 52 10.77 11.87 -4.18
N ALA A 53 11.03 12.04 -5.48
CA ALA A 53 12.28 12.64 -5.97
C ALA A 53 12.48 14.09 -5.46
N LYS A 54 11.38 14.84 -5.32
CA LYS A 54 11.37 16.20 -4.76
C LYS A 54 11.32 16.25 -3.23
N LYS A 55 11.42 15.11 -2.54
CA LYS A 55 11.34 15.00 -1.07
C LYS A 55 10.07 15.64 -0.50
N ARG A 56 8.96 15.54 -1.23
CA ARG A 56 7.63 16.01 -0.82
C ARG A 56 6.81 14.94 -0.10
N LEU A 57 7.35 13.74 0.02
CA LEU A 57 6.80 12.64 0.80
C LEU A 57 7.71 12.34 2.00
N PRO A 58 7.15 11.80 3.10
CA PRO A 58 7.95 11.28 4.20
C PRO A 58 9.02 10.29 3.72
N ALA A 59 10.20 10.29 4.35
CA ALA A 59 11.29 9.38 3.99
C ALA A 59 10.94 7.89 4.24
N SER A 60 9.95 7.63 5.09
CA SER A 60 9.40 6.30 5.37
C SER A 60 8.36 5.83 4.36
N ALA A 61 7.96 6.68 3.39
CA ALA A 61 6.98 6.33 2.40
C ALA A 61 7.50 5.24 1.46
N VAL A 62 6.68 4.22 1.21
CA VAL A 62 6.93 3.17 0.23
C VAL A 62 5.94 3.36 -0.91
N ILE A 63 6.44 3.41 -2.14
CA ILE A 63 5.61 3.57 -3.33
C ILE A 63 5.60 2.26 -4.10
N LEU A 64 4.40 1.75 -4.40
CA LEU A 64 4.18 0.62 -5.28
C LEU A 64 3.12 1.03 -6.31
N ASP A 65 3.55 1.16 -7.57
CA ASP A 65 2.73 1.71 -8.66
C ASP A 65 2.06 3.05 -8.31
N GLN A 66 0.73 3.13 -8.36
CA GLN A 66 -0.04 4.33 -8.02
C GLN A 66 -0.38 4.46 -6.53
N VAL A 67 0.12 3.55 -5.69
CA VAL A 67 -0.25 3.47 -4.28
C VAL A 67 0.94 3.85 -3.39
N ALA A 68 0.69 4.71 -2.41
CA ALA A 68 1.66 5.11 -1.40
C ALA A 68 1.30 4.45 -0.06
N PHE A 69 2.28 3.86 0.60
CA PHE A 69 2.15 3.15 1.87
C PHE A 69 3.06 3.78 2.90
N SER A 70 2.59 3.85 4.15
CA SER A 70 3.50 4.03 5.27
C SER A 70 4.26 2.72 5.51
N ARG A 71 5.51 2.84 5.98
CA ARG A 71 6.30 1.67 6.40
C ARG A 71 5.62 0.89 7.54
N ALA A 72 5.07 1.59 8.53
CA ALA A 72 4.39 1.00 9.66
C ALA A 72 3.20 0.12 9.23
N PHE A 73 2.43 0.57 8.22
CA PHE A 73 1.36 -0.23 7.64
C PHE A 73 1.86 -1.56 7.08
N LEU A 74 2.94 -1.54 6.29
CA LEU A 74 3.49 -2.76 5.69
C LEU A 74 4.07 -3.72 6.74
N GLU A 75 4.71 -3.18 7.77
CA GLU A 75 5.22 -3.97 8.90
C GLU A 75 4.08 -4.62 9.69
N GLY A 76 2.97 -3.91 9.91
CA GLY A 76 1.76 -4.45 10.52
C GLY A 76 1.12 -5.58 9.69
N LEU A 77 1.05 -5.41 8.36
CA LEU A 77 0.57 -6.47 7.46
C LEU A 77 1.47 -7.70 7.49
N ALA A 78 2.80 -7.53 7.48
CA ALA A 78 3.74 -8.62 7.55
C ALA A 78 3.61 -9.40 8.87
N GLY A 79 3.52 -8.69 10.00
CA GLY A 79 3.32 -9.31 11.31
C GLY A 79 2.00 -10.08 11.40
N GLY A 80 0.89 -9.50 10.93
CA GLY A 80 -0.40 -10.19 10.90
C GLY A 80 -0.38 -11.46 10.03
N PHE A 81 0.27 -11.38 8.86
CA PHE A 81 0.42 -12.55 8.00
C PHE A 81 1.27 -13.65 8.63
N GLU A 82 2.37 -13.30 9.32
CA GLU A 82 3.18 -14.27 10.05
C GLU A 82 2.39 -14.98 11.16
N GLU A 83 1.56 -14.25 11.90
CA GLU A 83 0.68 -14.82 12.92
C GLU A 83 -0.37 -15.76 12.32
N GLU A 84 -1.00 -15.38 11.21
CA GLU A 84 -1.97 -16.23 10.51
C GLU A 84 -1.32 -17.52 9.99
N VAL A 85 -0.15 -17.41 9.38
CA VAL A 85 0.62 -18.57 8.89
C VAL A 85 1.00 -19.49 10.05
N LYS A 86 1.46 -18.93 11.17
CA LYS A 86 1.76 -19.70 12.39
C LYS A 86 0.52 -20.43 12.90
N ALA A 87 -0.61 -19.73 13.04
CA ALA A 87 -1.86 -20.31 13.50
C ALA A 87 -2.41 -21.38 12.54
N ALA A 88 -2.20 -21.24 11.23
CA ALA A 88 -2.55 -22.26 10.24
C ALA A 88 -1.64 -23.49 10.35
N ALA A 89 -0.33 -23.29 10.52
CA ALA A 89 0.65 -24.36 10.69
C ALA A 89 0.38 -25.16 11.99
N GLU A 90 0.10 -24.50 13.11
CA GLU A 90 -0.26 -25.15 14.37
C GLU A 90 -1.54 -25.98 14.24
N ARG A 91 -2.58 -25.45 13.56
CA ARG A 91 -3.81 -26.21 13.26
C ARG A 91 -3.56 -27.43 12.37
N ALA A 92 -2.71 -27.30 11.37
CA ALA A 92 -2.34 -28.41 10.48
C ALA A 92 -1.52 -29.48 11.22
N ALA A 93 -0.60 -29.06 12.10
CA ALA A 93 0.23 -29.95 12.91
C ALA A 93 -0.59 -30.66 14.01
N ALA A 94 -1.65 -30.02 14.53
CA ALA A 94 -2.53 -30.62 15.53
C ALA A 94 -3.35 -31.80 14.97
N GLY A 95 -3.59 -31.87 13.67
CA GLY A 95 -4.25 -33.00 12.98
C GLY A 95 -5.66 -33.33 13.50
N PRO A 96 -6.47 -34.11 12.76
CA PRO A 96 -7.74 -34.61 13.28
C PRO A 96 -7.46 -35.61 14.40
N ALA A 97 -7.82 -35.26 15.63
CA ALA A 97 -7.83 -36.21 16.74
C ALA A 97 -8.73 -37.40 16.42
N ALA A 98 -8.14 -38.60 16.38
CA ALA A 98 -8.77 -39.90 16.66
C ALA A 98 -9.95 -40.34 15.76
N GLY A 99 -9.65 -40.63 14.49
CA GLY A 99 -10.52 -41.42 13.61
C GLY A 99 -10.01 -42.86 13.34
N ARG A 100 -9.28 -43.48 14.27
CA ARG A 100 -8.85 -44.89 14.17
C ARG A 100 -8.74 -45.57 15.54
N ALA A 101 -9.87 -45.86 16.16
CA ALA A 101 -9.95 -46.94 17.14
C ALA A 101 -11.40 -47.42 17.25
N GLY A 102 -11.69 -48.59 16.70
CA GLY A 102 -13.01 -49.23 16.78
C GLY A 102 -13.12 -50.47 15.90
N LYS A 103 -12.28 -51.48 16.17
CA LYS A 103 -12.44 -52.85 15.67
C LYS A 103 -13.70 -53.48 16.32
N LYS A 104 -14.65 -53.94 15.52
CA LYS A 104 -15.16 -55.33 15.45
C LYS A 104 -16.57 -55.35 14.85
#